data_AF-X1EKQ4-F1
#
_entry.id   AF-X1EKQ4-F1
#
_cell.length_a   1.000
_cell.length_b   1.000
_cell.length_c   1.000
_cell.angle_alpha   90.00
_cell.angle_beta   90.00
_cell.angle_gamma   90.00
#
_symmetry.space_group_name_H-M   'P 1'
#
loop_
_entity.id
_entity.type
_entity.pdbx_description
1 polymer ?
#
loop_
_entity_poly.entity_id
_entity_poly.type
_entity_poly.pdbx_seq_one_letter_code
_entity_poly.pdbx_strand_id
1 'polypeptide(L)'
;NAFKILYSTRGVIFGAGYADTHATLFALRVLMVLALVCAALFFVTARKENWKLPALGLAVLVGVSILLGGIYPTIIQSAVVLPNEGTKERPYILNNIEATRMAYGLDKIKEEEFPVKEEISFEDIEKNDDTIRNIRLWDWRPIKQTLKQIQAIRLYYDFNSVDVDRYYFNGNYQQVMVSPRELDKDKIPEQARTWVNEVLTYTHGYGVVVNPVNKISGEGLPELLIKDIPPVSSVNLDITRPEIYYGEITKGYVIVKTKAKEFDYPKGDENVYSTYAGNGGMPVSSLWRRILFSIKFSNMQILLTTNLTPESRIMINRNIQERVNKIAPFLGYDKDPYMVISKEGKLFWIQDAYTISSNYPYSTPITGGYFNYIRNSVKVVIDAYNGTMDFYIIDQKDPVAEVYKNIFPQLFKNFDQMPEDLKKHIRYPKDLFQAQAELYST
;
A
#
# COMPACT_ATOMS: atom_id res chain seq x y z
N ASN A 1 -22.03 -12.43 -20.32
CA ASN A 1 -23.29 -12.45 -19.54
C ASN A 1 -23.40 -13.65 -18.62
N ALA A 2 -23.16 -14.89 -19.08
CA ALA A 2 -23.24 -16.08 -18.21
C ALA A 2 -22.37 -15.97 -16.95
N PHE A 3 -21.08 -15.62 -17.06
CA PHE A 3 -20.22 -15.45 -15.88
C PHE A 3 -20.57 -14.25 -15.00
N LYS A 4 -21.35 -13.27 -15.49
CA LYS A 4 -21.74 -12.11 -14.68
C LYS A 4 -22.66 -12.48 -13.52
N ILE A 5 -23.36 -13.61 -13.61
CA ILE A 5 -24.23 -14.10 -12.54
C ILE A 5 -23.44 -14.40 -11.25
N LEU A 6 -22.14 -14.66 -11.35
CA LEU A 6 -21.24 -14.89 -10.21
C LEU A 6 -21.02 -13.65 -9.34
N TYR A 7 -21.53 -12.50 -9.79
CA TYR A 7 -21.48 -11.19 -9.12
C TYR A 7 -22.90 -10.62 -8.91
N SER A 8 -23.92 -11.49 -8.93
CA SER A 8 -25.32 -11.11 -8.71
C SER A 8 -25.52 -10.55 -7.31
N THR A 9 -26.32 -9.48 -7.19
CA THR A 9 -26.76 -8.91 -5.90
C THR A 9 -28.26 -9.13 -5.66
N ARG A 10 -28.90 -10.00 -6.45
CA ARG A 10 -30.35 -10.19 -6.46
C ARG A 10 -30.87 -11.06 -5.30
N GLY A 11 -30.00 -11.88 -4.72
CA GLY A 11 -30.35 -12.81 -3.65
C GLY A 11 -29.91 -12.32 -2.28
N VAL A 12 -29.99 -13.24 -1.30
CA VAL A 12 -29.52 -13.04 0.08
C VAL A 12 -27.99 -12.94 0.22
N ILE A 13 -27.27 -13.28 -0.83
CA ILE A 13 -25.80 -13.29 -0.89
C ILE A 13 -25.30 -12.58 -2.15
N PHE A 14 -24.04 -12.17 -2.11
CA PHE A 14 -23.31 -11.74 -3.29
C PHE A 14 -22.83 -12.96 -4.08
N GLY A 15 -23.33 -13.14 -5.29
CA GLY A 15 -23.05 -14.33 -6.10
C GLY A 15 -24.32 -14.97 -6.65
N ALA A 16 -24.16 -16.00 -7.46
CA ALA A 16 -25.29 -16.59 -8.17
C ALA A 16 -26.15 -17.41 -7.19
N GLY A 17 -27.41 -17.02 -7.00
CA GLY A 17 -28.38 -17.81 -6.24
C GLY A 17 -29.00 -18.96 -7.04
N TYR A 18 -30.00 -19.62 -6.47
CA TYR A 18 -30.70 -20.74 -7.14
C TYR A 18 -31.37 -20.29 -8.44
N ALA A 19 -32.09 -19.17 -8.42
CA ALA A 19 -32.74 -18.65 -9.63
C ALA A 19 -31.73 -18.17 -10.68
N ASP A 20 -30.56 -17.67 -10.27
CA ASP A 20 -29.50 -17.28 -11.20
C ASP A 20 -28.94 -18.49 -11.96
N THR A 21 -28.66 -19.56 -11.24
CA THR A 21 -28.01 -20.76 -11.78
C THR A 21 -28.96 -21.66 -12.56
N HIS A 22 -30.22 -21.80 -12.12
CA HIS A 22 -31.18 -22.70 -12.77
C HIS A 22 -32.09 -22.00 -13.78
N ALA A 23 -32.38 -20.70 -13.62
CA ALA A 23 -33.25 -19.97 -14.54
C ALA A 23 -32.49 -19.00 -15.42
N THR A 24 -31.71 -18.09 -14.83
CA THR A 24 -30.99 -17.05 -15.60
C THR A 24 -29.93 -17.66 -16.51
N LEU A 25 -29.10 -18.58 -16.01
CA LEU A 25 -28.09 -19.26 -16.82
C LEU A 25 -28.72 -20.09 -17.94
N PHE A 26 -29.83 -20.77 -17.66
CA PHE A 26 -30.59 -21.51 -18.67
C PHE A 26 -31.08 -20.57 -19.78
N ALA A 27 -31.72 -19.45 -19.41
CA ALA A 27 -32.18 -18.44 -20.36
C ALA A 27 -31.02 -17.88 -21.20
N LEU A 28 -29.88 -17.56 -20.58
CA LEU A 28 -28.70 -17.06 -21.29
C LEU A 28 -28.14 -18.10 -22.28
N ARG A 29 -28.19 -19.39 -21.96
CA ARG A 29 -27.78 -20.46 -22.89
C ARG A 29 -28.72 -20.57 -24.09
N VAL A 30 -30.03 -20.49 -23.87
CA VAL A 30 -31.02 -20.48 -24.95
C VAL A 30 -30.84 -19.26 -25.85
N LEU A 31 -30.68 -18.08 -25.26
CA LEU A 31 -30.45 -16.83 -26.00
C LEU A 31 -29.16 -16.85 -26.81
N MET A 32 -28.09 -17.46 -26.29
CA MET A 32 -26.84 -17.64 -27.03
C MET A 32 -27.05 -18.47 -28.29
N VAL A 33 -27.77 -19.59 -28.20
CA VAL A 33 -28.08 -20.44 -29.37
C VAL A 33 -28.95 -19.68 -30.37
N LEU A 34 -29.99 -19.00 -29.91
CA LEU A 34 -30.87 -18.19 -30.77
C LEU A 34 -30.11 -17.06 -31.46
N ALA A 35 -29.18 -16.40 -30.75
CA ALA A 35 -28.34 -15.36 -31.33
C ALA A 35 -27.44 -15.89 -32.44
N LEU A 36 -26.86 -17.10 -32.27
CA LEU A 36 -26.08 -17.77 -33.33
C LEU A 36 -26.95 -18.13 -34.54
N VAL A 37 -28.17 -18.63 -34.32
CA VAL A 37 -29.13 -18.92 -35.41
C VAL A 37 -29.50 -17.63 -36.13
N CYS A 38 -29.78 -16.55 -35.42
CA CYS A 38 -30.07 -15.25 -36.01
C CYS A 38 -28.88 -14.75 -36.84
N ALA A 39 -27.66 -14.83 -36.31
CA ALA A 39 -26.45 -14.43 -37.03
C ALA A 39 -26.26 -15.24 -38.34
N ALA A 40 -26.49 -16.55 -38.30
CA ALA A 40 -26.46 -17.40 -39.49
C ALA A 40 -27.54 -17.00 -40.51
N LEU A 41 -28.76 -16.72 -40.06
CA LEU A 41 -29.85 -16.25 -40.93
C LEU A 41 -29.49 -14.93 -41.62
N PHE A 42 -28.97 -13.95 -40.86
CA PHE A 42 -28.48 -12.68 -41.42
C PHE A 42 -27.41 -12.91 -42.49
N PHE A 43 -26.47 -13.84 -42.26
CA PHE A 43 -25.40 -14.13 -43.21
C PHE A 43 -25.92 -14.81 -44.49
N VAL A 44 -26.86 -15.76 -44.37
CA VAL A 44 -27.45 -16.47 -45.52
C VAL A 44 -28.32 -15.57 -46.37
N THR A 45 -29.06 -14.64 -45.75
CA THR A 45 -29.93 -13.70 -46.47
C THR A 45 -29.21 -12.43 -46.91
N ALA A 46 -27.97 -12.20 -46.51
CA ALA A 46 -27.22 -11.02 -46.97
C ALA A 46 -27.07 -10.96 -48.51
N ARG A 47 -27.10 -12.11 -49.20
CA ARG A 47 -27.04 -12.22 -50.66
C ARG A 47 -28.40 -12.36 -51.36
N LYS A 48 -29.47 -12.60 -50.60
CA LYS A 48 -30.83 -12.81 -51.12
C LYS A 48 -31.69 -11.74 -50.46
N GLU A 49 -32.07 -10.67 -51.17
CA GLU A 49 -32.77 -9.43 -50.71
C GLU A 49 -34.07 -9.62 -49.87
N ASN A 50 -34.06 -10.50 -48.88
CA ASN A 50 -35.19 -10.96 -48.10
C ASN A 50 -34.93 -10.65 -46.62
N TRP A 51 -35.16 -9.39 -46.26
CA TRP A 51 -34.98 -8.85 -44.92
C TRP A 51 -35.97 -9.41 -43.89
N LYS A 52 -37.06 -10.08 -44.34
CA LYS A 52 -38.13 -10.59 -43.47
C LYS A 52 -37.65 -11.71 -42.55
N LEU A 53 -36.78 -12.61 -43.03
CA LEU A 53 -36.29 -13.76 -42.26
C LEU A 53 -35.37 -13.32 -41.10
N PRO A 54 -34.37 -12.43 -41.31
CA PRO A 54 -33.61 -11.87 -40.20
C PRO A 54 -34.44 -11.03 -39.23
N ALA A 55 -35.40 -10.25 -39.74
CA ALA A 55 -36.29 -9.45 -38.90
C ALA A 55 -37.15 -10.32 -37.97
N LEU A 56 -37.69 -11.44 -38.48
CA LEU A 56 -38.41 -12.42 -37.66
C LEU A 56 -37.50 -13.07 -36.62
N GLY A 57 -36.29 -13.48 -37.01
CA GLY A 57 -35.31 -14.05 -36.08
C GLY A 57 -34.98 -13.08 -34.94
N LEU A 58 -34.75 -11.82 -35.26
CA LEU A 58 -34.51 -10.76 -34.27
C LEU A 58 -35.73 -10.55 -33.36
N ALA A 59 -36.95 -10.52 -33.91
CA ALA A 59 -38.17 -10.38 -33.11
C ALA A 59 -38.35 -11.57 -32.13
N VAL A 60 -38.08 -12.79 -32.58
CA VAL A 60 -38.09 -13.99 -31.72
C VAL A 60 -37.02 -13.89 -30.63
N LEU A 61 -35.80 -13.48 -30.98
CA LEU A 61 -34.72 -13.30 -30.01
C LEU A 61 -35.10 -12.29 -28.92
N VAL A 62 -35.66 -11.15 -29.30
CA VAL A 62 -36.13 -10.12 -28.36
C VAL A 62 -37.27 -10.65 -27.49
N GLY A 63 -38.27 -11.31 -28.07
CA GLY A 63 -39.38 -11.90 -27.34
C GLY A 63 -38.92 -12.94 -26.32
N VAL A 64 -38.04 -13.86 -26.73
CA VAL A 64 -37.46 -14.88 -25.83
C VAL A 64 -36.59 -14.22 -24.75
N SER A 65 -35.88 -13.14 -25.06
CA SER A 65 -35.07 -12.41 -24.07
C SER A 65 -35.91 -11.80 -22.96
N ILE A 66 -37.08 -11.27 -23.29
CA ILE A 66 -38.00 -10.71 -22.29
C ILE A 66 -38.60 -11.84 -21.44
N LEU A 67 -39.12 -12.88 -22.09
CA LEU A 67 -39.80 -13.99 -21.41
C LEU A 67 -38.84 -14.82 -20.55
N LEU A 68 -37.78 -15.37 -21.14
CA LEU A 68 -36.83 -16.24 -20.43
C LEU A 68 -35.81 -15.44 -19.62
N GLY A 69 -35.39 -14.26 -20.07
CA GLY A 69 -34.38 -13.47 -19.38
C GLY A 69 -34.92 -12.62 -18.23
N GLY A 70 -36.16 -12.13 -18.33
CA GLY A 70 -36.77 -11.26 -17.32
C GLY A 70 -37.83 -11.94 -16.46
N ILE A 71 -38.83 -12.57 -17.09
CA ILE A 71 -40.00 -13.09 -16.37
C ILE A 71 -39.69 -14.43 -15.71
N TYR A 72 -39.10 -15.37 -16.44
CA TYR A 72 -38.86 -16.74 -15.95
C TYR A 72 -38.03 -16.80 -14.65
N PRO A 73 -36.90 -16.07 -14.50
CA PRO A 73 -36.13 -16.09 -13.25
C PRO A 73 -36.91 -15.54 -12.06
N THR A 74 -37.76 -14.53 -12.29
CA THR A 74 -38.61 -13.94 -11.26
C THR A 74 -39.66 -14.94 -10.77
N ILE A 75 -40.28 -15.70 -11.70
CA ILE A 75 -41.22 -16.77 -11.34
C ILE A 75 -40.51 -17.84 -10.51
N ILE A 76 -39.32 -18.28 -10.93
CA ILE A 76 -38.55 -19.29 -10.18
C ILE A 76 -38.18 -18.76 -8.78
N GLN A 77 -37.77 -17.50 -8.67
CA GLN A 77 -37.49 -16.87 -7.38
C GLN A 77 -38.72 -16.89 -6.47
N SER A 78 -39.87 -16.40 -6.95
CA SER A 78 -41.07 -16.27 -6.11
C SER A 78 -41.78 -17.60 -5.82
N ALA A 79 -41.84 -18.52 -6.78
CA ALA A 79 -42.62 -19.75 -6.66
C ALA A 79 -41.81 -20.94 -6.12
N VAL A 80 -40.49 -20.96 -6.29
CA VAL A 80 -39.64 -22.11 -5.91
C VAL A 80 -38.66 -21.75 -4.80
N VAL A 81 -37.98 -20.60 -4.92
CA VAL A 81 -36.91 -20.21 -3.97
C VAL A 81 -37.51 -19.67 -2.68
N LEU A 82 -38.29 -18.59 -2.72
CA LEU A 82 -38.81 -17.93 -1.51
C LEU A 82 -39.56 -18.89 -0.57
N PRO A 83 -40.39 -19.85 -1.04
CA PRO A 83 -41.06 -20.80 -0.14
C PRO A 83 -40.12 -21.79 0.55
N ASN A 84 -38.93 -22.05 -0.01
CA ASN A 84 -37.97 -23.07 0.46
C ASN A 84 -36.55 -22.51 0.57
N GLU A 85 -36.42 -21.23 0.89
CA GLU A 85 -35.17 -20.45 0.72
C GLU A 85 -33.99 -21.10 1.44
N GLY A 86 -34.17 -21.48 2.70
CA GLY A 86 -33.11 -22.11 3.51
C GLY A 86 -32.56 -23.42 2.95
N THR A 87 -33.31 -24.14 2.10
CA THR A 87 -32.81 -25.36 1.43
C THR A 87 -32.26 -25.07 0.04
N LYS A 88 -32.92 -24.18 -0.72
CA LYS A 88 -32.57 -23.87 -2.10
C LYS A 88 -31.35 -22.96 -2.22
N GLU A 89 -31.18 -22.02 -1.29
CA GLU A 89 -30.06 -21.08 -1.28
C GLU A 89 -28.84 -21.59 -0.51
N ARG A 90 -29.00 -22.59 0.38
CA ARG A 90 -27.90 -23.15 1.20
C ARG A 90 -26.59 -23.43 0.44
N PRO A 91 -26.57 -24.16 -0.70
CA PRO A 91 -25.32 -24.41 -1.41
C PRO A 91 -24.66 -23.13 -1.94
N TYR A 92 -25.44 -22.14 -2.34
CA TYR A 92 -24.94 -20.87 -2.86
C TYR A 92 -24.42 -19.98 -1.73
N ILE A 93 -25.08 -20.00 -0.57
CA ILE A 93 -24.59 -19.37 0.65
C ILE A 93 -23.25 -19.98 1.08
N LEU A 94 -23.12 -21.31 1.07
CA LEU A 94 -21.85 -21.98 1.39
C LEU A 94 -20.74 -21.58 0.40
N ASN A 95 -21.03 -21.52 -0.90
CA ASN A 95 -20.06 -21.05 -1.90
C ASN A 95 -19.64 -19.60 -1.67
N ASN A 96 -20.58 -18.71 -1.29
CA ASN A 96 -20.26 -17.32 -0.94
C ASN A 96 -19.37 -17.24 0.31
N ILE A 97 -19.69 -17.99 1.36
CA ILE A 97 -18.88 -18.04 2.58
C ILE A 97 -17.48 -18.54 2.26
N GLU A 98 -17.36 -19.67 1.55
CA GLU A 98 -16.07 -20.25 1.17
C GLU A 98 -15.26 -19.31 0.29
N ALA A 99 -15.89 -18.74 -0.75
CA ALA A 99 -15.24 -17.80 -1.66
C ALA A 99 -14.79 -16.52 -0.94
N THR A 100 -15.61 -15.96 -0.05
CA THR A 100 -15.25 -14.78 0.74
C THR A 100 -14.10 -15.10 1.69
N ARG A 101 -14.18 -16.21 2.41
CA ARG A 101 -13.10 -16.64 3.32
C ARG A 101 -11.79 -16.83 2.58
N MET A 102 -11.81 -17.52 1.44
CA MET A 102 -10.65 -17.64 0.58
C MET A 102 -10.20 -16.27 0.09
N ALA A 103 -11.05 -15.47 -0.56
CA ALA A 103 -10.68 -14.22 -1.21
C ALA A 103 -10.06 -13.17 -0.27
N TYR A 104 -10.32 -13.25 1.04
CA TYR A 104 -9.73 -12.38 2.06
C TYR A 104 -8.71 -13.09 2.98
N GLY A 105 -8.47 -14.38 2.78
CA GLY A 105 -7.51 -15.15 3.58
C GLY A 105 -8.00 -15.50 4.99
N LEU A 106 -9.30 -15.47 5.22
CA LEU A 106 -9.97 -15.81 6.49
C LEU A 106 -10.08 -17.33 6.70
N ASP A 107 -9.82 -18.13 5.67
CA ASP A 107 -9.72 -19.59 5.73
C ASP A 107 -8.49 -20.06 6.54
N LYS A 108 -7.50 -19.18 6.75
CA LYS A 108 -6.27 -19.47 7.49
C LYS A 108 -6.29 -19.02 8.95
N ILE A 109 -7.38 -18.39 9.40
CA ILE A 109 -7.53 -17.94 10.79
C ILE A 109 -7.69 -19.16 11.68
N LYS A 110 -6.87 -19.23 12.73
CA LYS A 110 -6.98 -20.23 13.78
C LYS A 110 -7.63 -19.57 14.99
N GLU A 111 -8.74 -20.11 15.43
CA GLU A 111 -9.35 -19.74 16.69
C GLU A 111 -8.63 -20.50 17.80
N GLU A 112 -8.10 -19.76 18.76
CA GLU A 112 -7.51 -20.31 19.98
C GLU A 112 -8.33 -19.80 21.16
N GLU A 113 -8.84 -20.72 21.98
CA GLU A 113 -9.50 -20.33 23.22
C GLU A 113 -8.46 -19.70 24.14
N PHE A 114 -8.68 -18.44 24.52
CA PHE A 114 -7.87 -17.74 25.50
C PHE A 114 -8.63 -17.68 26.83
N PRO A 115 -8.44 -18.65 27.74
CA PRO A 115 -9.08 -18.63 29.04
C PRO A 115 -8.49 -17.47 29.85
N VAL A 116 -9.29 -16.43 30.09
CA VAL A 116 -8.92 -15.34 30.97
C VAL A 116 -8.83 -15.90 32.38
N LYS A 117 -7.60 -16.08 32.88
CA LYS A 117 -7.35 -16.38 34.29
C LYS A 117 -7.38 -15.06 35.07
N GLU A 118 -8.21 -15.00 36.10
CA GLU A 118 -8.28 -13.80 36.96
C GLU A 118 -7.08 -13.68 37.90
N GLU A 119 -6.42 -14.79 38.22
CA GLU A 119 -5.23 -14.83 39.07
C GLU A 119 -3.94 -14.96 38.23
N ILE A 120 -3.02 -14.02 38.42
CA ILE A 120 -1.69 -13.99 37.79
C ILE A 120 -0.67 -14.45 38.83
N SER A 121 0.11 -15.50 38.52
CA SER A 121 1.22 -15.94 39.38
C SER A 121 2.55 -15.26 39.01
N PHE A 122 3.52 -15.31 39.92
CA PHE A 122 4.88 -14.82 39.63
C PHE A 122 5.55 -15.63 38.50
N GLU A 123 5.29 -16.94 38.43
CA GLU A 123 5.78 -17.80 37.36
C GLU A 123 5.22 -17.38 35.97
N ASP A 124 3.98 -16.88 35.92
CA ASP A 124 3.40 -16.34 34.69
C ASP A 124 4.14 -15.08 34.23
N ILE A 125 4.57 -14.23 35.18
CA ILE A 125 5.38 -13.03 34.88
C ILE A 125 6.74 -13.42 34.33
N GLU A 126 7.43 -14.38 34.96
CA GLU A 126 8.75 -14.85 34.49
C GLU A 126 8.68 -15.48 33.09
N LYS A 127 7.64 -16.27 32.81
CA LYS A 127 7.41 -16.88 31.49
C LYS A 127 7.12 -15.85 30.39
N ASN A 128 6.66 -14.65 30.76
CA ASN A 128 6.22 -13.61 29.84
C ASN A 128 7.05 -12.31 29.97
N ASP A 129 8.30 -12.41 30.41
CA ASP A 129 9.19 -11.26 30.64
C ASP A 129 9.26 -10.32 29.41
N ASP A 130 9.39 -10.87 28.20
CA ASP A 130 9.38 -10.09 26.94
C ASP A 130 8.08 -9.29 26.75
N THR A 131 6.93 -9.87 27.11
CA THR A 131 5.63 -9.18 27.02
C THR A 131 5.54 -8.06 28.05
N ILE A 132 5.90 -8.35 29.32
CA ILE A 132 5.84 -7.40 30.43
C ILE A 132 6.79 -6.21 30.18
N ARG A 133 7.99 -6.45 29.67
CA ARG A 133 8.97 -5.42 29.29
C ARG A 133 8.59 -4.59 28.07
N ASN A 134 7.50 -4.94 27.38
CA ASN A 134 7.05 -4.27 26.17
C ASN A 134 5.58 -3.83 26.22
N ILE A 135 4.98 -3.79 27.41
CA ILE A 135 3.64 -3.21 27.61
C ILE A 135 3.69 -1.74 27.20
N ARG A 136 3.01 -1.44 26.09
CA ARG A 136 2.99 -0.11 25.50
C ARG A 136 2.27 0.88 26.40
N LEU A 137 2.98 1.90 26.85
CA LEU A 137 2.43 3.03 27.60
C LEU A 137 2.15 4.23 26.70
N TRP A 138 2.90 4.35 25.59
CA TRP A 138 2.76 5.47 24.64
C TRP A 138 1.71 5.18 23.56
N ASP A 139 0.89 6.19 23.25
CA ASP A 139 0.08 6.24 22.02
C ASP A 139 0.84 7.05 20.95
N TRP A 140 0.81 6.58 19.71
CA TRP A 140 1.54 7.17 18.58
C TRP A 140 1.05 8.59 18.22
N ARG A 141 -0.21 8.94 18.54
CA ARG A 141 -0.80 10.26 18.24
C ARG A 141 -0.23 11.38 19.13
N PRO A 142 -0.30 11.29 20.48
CA PRO A 142 0.25 12.33 21.35
C PRO A 142 1.77 12.37 21.28
N ILE A 143 2.45 11.21 21.20
CA ILE A 143 3.92 11.21 21.19
C ILE A 143 4.47 11.93 19.96
N LYS A 144 3.79 11.86 18.80
CA LYS A 144 4.16 12.64 17.62
C LYS A 144 4.22 14.14 17.92
N GLN A 145 3.25 14.67 18.66
CA GLN A 145 3.23 16.09 19.03
C GLN A 145 4.36 16.41 20.02
N THR A 146 4.60 15.54 20.99
CA THR A 146 5.72 15.66 21.92
C THR A 146 7.05 15.70 21.18
N LEU A 147 7.32 14.76 20.28
CA LEU A 147 8.55 14.71 19.48
C LEU A 147 8.75 15.96 18.63
N LYS A 148 7.67 16.53 18.05
CA LYS A 148 7.77 17.83 17.35
C LYS A 148 8.25 18.94 18.26
N GLN A 149 7.82 18.97 19.52
CA GLN A 149 8.24 20.01 20.47
C GLN A 149 9.68 19.82 20.92
N ILE A 150 10.05 18.59 21.30
CA ILE A 150 11.35 18.34 21.95
C ILE A 150 12.49 17.98 20.99
N GLN A 151 12.18 17.59 19.75
CA GLN A 151 13.15 17.00 18.82
C GLN A 151 13.08 17.49 17.37
N ALA A 152 12.18 18.42 17.03
CA ALA A 152 12.20 19.04 15.69
C ALA A 152 13.44 19.94 15.53
N ILE A 153 13.83 20.65 16.60
CA ILE A 153 15.02 21.52 16.70
C ILE A 153 14.95 22.78 15.81
N ARG A 154 14.35 22.67 14.62
CA ARG A 154 14.08 23.74 13.66
C ARG A 154 12.67 23.58 13.08
N LEU A 155 12.07 24.71 12.69
CA LEU A 155 10.68 24.76 12.23
C LEU A 155 10.44 24.00 10.93
N TYR A 156 11.44 23.89 10.06
CA TYR A 156 11.34 23.17 8.78
C TYR A 156 11.55 21.66 8.90
N TYR A 157 11.94 21.15 10.07
CA TYR A 157 11.89 19.71 10.33
C TYR A 157 10.55 19.34 10.93
N ASP A 158 10.01 18.21 10.49
CA ASP A 158 8.75 17.70 10.98
C ASP A 158 8.76 16.18 11.15
N PHE A 159 7.91 15.72 12.06
CA PHE A 159 7.62 14.29 12.26
C PHE A 159 6.22 14.01 11.72
N ASN A 160 6.13 13.34 10.57
CA ASN A 160 4.87 13.05 9.91
C ASN A 160 4.13 11.87 10.57
N SER A 161 4.88 10.82 10.86
CA SER A 161 4.43 9.51 11.37
C SER A 161 5.27 9.07 12.57
N VAL A 162 4.71 8.15 13.35
CA VAL A 162 5.39 7.44 14.43
C VAL A 162 4.96 5.99 14.33
N ASP A 163 5.92 5.12 14.04
CA ASP A 163 5.68 3.69 13.84
C ASP A 163 6.18 2.88 15.03
N VAL A 164 5.50 1.77 15.30
CA VAL A 164 6.00 0.79 16.26
C VAL A 164 6.82 -0.26 15.52
N ASP A 165 8.03 -0.50 16.01
CA ASP A 165 8.95 -1.49 15.49
C ASP A 165 9.65 -2.24 16.64
N ARG A 166 10.47 -3.24 16.31
CA ARG A 166 11.07 -4.18 17.26
C ARG A 166 12.55 -4.34 16.97
N TYR A 167 13.37 -4.16 17.99
CA TYR A 167 14.82 -4.29 17.90
C TYR A 167 15.35 -5.15 19.04
N TYR A 168 16.55 -5.68 18.85
CA TYR A 168 17.31 -6.33 19.91
C TYR A 168 18.44 -5.40 20.34
N PHE A 169 18.33 -4.82 21.54
CA PHE A 169 19.39 -4.01 22.12
C PHE A 169 20.13 -4.84 23.17
N ASN A 170 21.44 -5.06 22.97
CA ASN A 170 22.27 -5.91 23.83
C ASN A 170 21.64 -7.30 24.12
N GLY A 171 20.97 -7.90 23.12
CA GLY A 171 20.32 -9.21 23.25
C GLY A 171 18.89 -9.17 23.80
N ASN A 172 18.41 -8.03 24.31
CA ASN A 172 17.06 -7.88 24.84
C ASN A 172 16.09 -7.41 23.76
N TYR A 173 14.96 -8.10 23.62
CA TYR A 173 13.88 -7.72 22.72
C TYR A 173 13.15 -6.49 23.26
N GLN A 174 13.12 -5.43 22.46
CA GLN A 174 12.48 -4.16 22.81
C GLN A 174 11.64 -3.64 21.66
N GLN A 175 10.36 -3.39 21.94
CA GLN A 175 9.49 -2.58 21.10
C GLN A 175 9.81 -1.11 21.32
N VAL A 176 9.90 -0.40 20.20
CA VAL A 176 10.21 1.02 20.14
C VAL A 176 9.24 1.74 19.23
N MET A 177 9.12 3.03 19.42
CA MET A 177 8.55 3.96 18.47
C MET A 177 9.66 4.61 17.66
N VAL A 178 9.50 4.63 16.35
CA VAL A 178 10.45 5.18 15.38
C VAL A 178 9.76 6.32 14.65
N SER A 179 10.40 7.48 14.62
CA SER A 179 9.85 8.66 13.94
C SER A 179 10.92 9.35 13.11
N PRO A 180 10.82 9.31 11.77
CA PRO A 180 11.79 9.96 10.88
C PRO A 180 11.61 11.47 10.90
N ARG A 181 12.74 12.19 10.93
CA ARG A 181 12.75 13.65 10.89
C ARG A 181 12.85 14.11 9.44
N GLU A 182 11.71 14.45 8.85
CA GLU A 182 11.63 14.88 7.45
C GLU A 182 11.68 16.41 7.30
N LEU A 183 12.00 16.87 6.10
CA LEU A 183 12.05 18.29 5.75
C LEU A 183 10.74 18.74 5.11
N ASP A 184 10.07 19.69 5.75
CA ASP A 184 8.90 20.39 5.22
C ASP A 184 9.31 21.76 4.66
N LYS A 185 9.33 21.86 3.32
CA LYS A 185 9.73 23.08 2.61
C LYS A 185 8.78 24.25 2.85
N ASP A 186 7.51 23.97 3.14
CA ASP A 186 6.52 25.05 3.34
C ASP A 186 6.76 25.80 4.65
N LYS A 187 7.50 25.19 5.59
CA LYS A 187 7.90 25.77 6.87
C LYS A 187 9.25 26.47 6.84
N ILE A 188 9.92 26.51 5.68
CA ILE A 188 11.08 27.38 5.49
C ILE A 188 10.58 28.84 5.50
N PRO A 189 11.24 29.76 6.25
CA PRO A 189 10.84 31.17 6.27
C PRO A 189 10.68 31.73 4.86
N GLU A 190 9.61 32.49 4.62
CA GLU A 190 9.23 32.93 3.28
C GLU A 190 10.34 33.71 2.58
N GLN A 191 11.07 34.54 3.32
CA GLN A 191 12.21 35.32 2.81
C GLN A 191 13.37 34.42 2.34
N ALA A 192 13.45 33.19 2.86
CA ALA A 192 14.46 32.20 2.53
C ALA A 192 13.98 31.17 1.47
N ARG A 193 12.72 31.21 1.03
CA ARG A 193 12.16 30.33 -0.02
C ARG A 193 12.56 30.76 -1.44
N THR A 194 13.87 30.93 -1.65
CA THR A 194 14.41 31.12 -3.00
C THR A 194 14.56 29.78 -3.71
N TRP A 195 14.55 29.77 -5.05
CA TRP A 195 14.75 28.54 -5.81
C TRP A 195 16.04 27.81 -5.44
N VAL A 196 17.14 28.54 -5.22
CA VAL A 196 18.41 27.95 -4.78
C VAL A 196 18.24 27.24 -3.46
N ASN A 197 17.58 27.87 -2.48
CA ASN A 197 17.37 27.26 -1.18
C ASN A 197 16.45 26.05 -1.24
N GLU A 198 15.32 26.13 -1.95
CA GLU A 198 14.37 25.02 -2.01
C GLU A 198 14.84 23.84 -2.85
N VAL A 199 15.69 24.07 -3.85
CA VAL A 199 16.08 23.05 -4.83
C VAL A 199 17.50 22.54 -4.61
N LEU A 200 18.41 23.37 -4.12
CA LEU A 200 19.85 23.05 -4.01
C LEU A 200 20.35 22.98 -2.57
N THR A 201 19.76 23.73 -1.63
CA THR A 201 20.24 23.80 -0.24
C THR A 201 19.45 22.88 0.69
N TYR A 202 18.13 23.11 0.83
CA TYR A 202 17.23 22.33 1.69
C TYR A 202 16.67 21.15 0.90
N THR A 203 17.49 20.11 0.78
CA THR A 203 17.19 18.97 -0.10
C THR A 203 16.60 17.77 0.64
N HIS A 204 16.93 17.57 1.91
CA HIS A 204 16.63 16.34 2.66
C HIS A 204 16.22 16.61 4.12
N GLY A 205 15.48 15.66 4.70
CA GLY A 205 15.30 15.53 6.15
C GLY A 205 16.53 14.91 6.81
N TYR A 206 16.63 14.92 8.14
CA TYR A 206 17.86 14.48 8.81
C TYR A 206 17.60 13.74 10.12
N GLY A 207 17.81 12.43 10.09
CA GLY A 207 17.82 11.55 11.24
C GLY A 207 16.46 10.94 11.58
N VAL A 208 16.47 10.18 12.67
CA VAL A 208 15.32 9.47 13.20
C VAL A 208 15.35 9.56 14.71
N VAL A 209 14.19 9.68 15.34
CA VAL A 209 14.05 9.61 16.80
C VAL A 209 13.49 8.24 17.17
N VAL A 210 14.07 7.63 18.18
CA VAL A 210 13.67 6.31 18.68
C VAL A 210 13.44 6.39 20.19
N ASN A 211 12.29 5.93 20.65
CA ASN A 211 11.98 5.79 22.08
C ASN A 211 11.38 4.42 22.39
N PRO A 212 11.60 3.82 23.57
CA PRO A 212 10.90 2.60 23.95
C PRO A 212 9.39 2.87 24.08
N VAL A 213 8.57 1.85 23.81
CA VAL A 213 7.11 1.98 23.92
C VAL A 213 6.61 2.13 25.37
N ASN A 214 7.44 1.84 26.35
CA ASN A 214 7.06 1.65 27.76
C ASN A 214 7.91 2.43 28.77
N LYS A 215 8.80 3.32 28.31
CA LYS A 215 9.65 4.09 29.21
C LYS A 215 9.30 5.57 29.22
N ILE A 216 9.22 6.11 30.43
CA ILE A 216 8.88 7.50 30.72
C ILE A 216 10.05 8.08 31.53
N SER A 217 10.52 9.26 31.15
CA SER A 217 11.53 10.01 31.90
C SER A 217 10.94 10.59 33.18
N GLY A 218 11.80 11.06 34.09
CA GLY A 218 11.34 11.70 35.34
C GLY A 218 10.48 12.96 35.14
N GLU A 219 10.46 13.53 33.93
CA GLU A 219 9.67 14.72 33.56
C GLU A 219 8.33 14.37 32.90
N GLY A 220 7.98 13.08 32.80
CA GLY A 220 6.77 12.63 32.11
C GLY A 220 6.89 12.63 30.57
N LEU A 221 8.11 12.79 30.05
CA LEU A 221 8.42 12.74 28.61
C LEU A 221 8.88 11.33 28.19
N PRO A 222 8.88 10.97 26.90
CA PRO A 222 9.47 9.72 26.45
C PRO A 222 10.99 9.69 26.69
N GLU A 223 11.49 8.57 27.21
CA GLU A 223 12.94 8.29 27.19
C GLU A 223 13.40 8.05 25.76
N LEU A 224 14.36 8.83 25.27
CA LEU A 224 14.85 8.72 23.89
C LEU A 224 16.14 7.88 23.82
N LEU A 225 16.13 6.84 22.98
CA LEU A 225 17.30 6.00 22.67
C LEU A 225 18.15 6.61 21.56
N ILE A 226 17.51 7.14 20.53
CA ILE A 226 18.15 7.87 19.44
C ILE A 226 17.50 9.24 19.35
N LYS A 227 18.32 10.30 19.41
CA LYS A 227 17.83 11.68 19.47
C LYS A 227 18.81 12.68 18.89
N ASP A 228 18.39 13.94 18.85
CA ASP A 228 19.14 15.13 18.47
C ASP A 228 19.53 15.21 16.99
N ILE A 229 20.33 16.22 16.64
CA ILE A 229 20.85 16.47 15.30
C ILE A 229 22.32 16.94 15.42
N PRO A 230 23.30 16.15 14.95
CA PRO A 230 23.16 14.84 14.31
C PRO A 230 22.64 13.78 15.31
N PRO A 231 22.02 12.68 14.83
CA PRO A 231 21.50 11.64 15.70
C PRO A 231 22.58 11.02 16.60
N VAL A 232 22.31 10.98 17.90
CA VAL A 232 23.14 10.31 18.91
C VAL A 232 22.36 9.10 19.43
N SER A 233 23.05 7.96 19.49
CA SER A 233 22.49 6.70 20.00
C SER A 233 23.01 6.39 21.40
N SER A 234 22.10 6.00 22.31
CA SER A 234 22.45 5.45 23.62
C SER A 234 22.45 3.92 23.66
N VAL A 235 22.17 3.29 22.50
CA VAL A 235 22.08 1.84 22.31
C VAL A 235 23.04 1.40 21.21
N ASN A 236 23.22 0.09 21.02
CA ASN A 236 24.09 -0.50 19.99
C ASN A 236 23.47 -0.43 18.57
N LEU A 237 22.96 0.74 18.19
CA LEU A 237 22.34 1.03 16.90
C LEU A 237 22.69 2.46 16.47
N ASP A 238 23.74 2.61 15.69
CA ASP A 238 24.19 3.92 15.20
C ASP A 238 23.52 4.27 13.87
N ILE A 239 23.27 5.55 13.63
CA ILE A 239 22.74 6.04 12.35
C ILE A 239 23.90 6.53 11.49
N THR A 240 24.27 5.75 10.48
CA THR A 240 25.41 6.05 9.59
C THR A 240 25.01 6.87 8.37
N ARG A 241 23.72 6.86 7.99
CA ARG A 241 23.14 7.63 6.89
C ARG A 241 21.82 8.27 7.34
N PRO A 242 21.88 9.38 8.09
CA PRO A 242 20.69 10.06 8.61
C PRO A 242 19.89 10.80 7.54
N GLU A 243 20.44 11.05 6.35
CA GLU A 243 19.82 11.91 5.36
C GLU A 243 18.62 11.25 4.65
N ILE A 244 17.47 11.90 4.69
CA ILE A 244 16.20 11.42 4.12
C ILE A 244 15.85 12.28 2.90
N TYR A 245 16.29 11.84 1.73
CA TYR A 245 15.98 12.49 0.44
C TYR A 245 14.60 12.09 -0.10
N TYR A 246 14.14 10.90 0.29
CA TYR A 246 12.87 10.27 -0.07
C TYR A 246 12.11 9.90 1.20
N GLY A 247 10.90 10.43 1.36
CA GLY A 247 10.09 10.27 2.56
C GLY A 247 8.62 10.62 2.31
N GLU A 248 7.80 10.61 3.35
CA GLU A 248 6.35 10.77 3.26
C GLU A 248 5.90 12.21 2.97
N ILE A 249 6.68 13.22 3.37
CA ILE A 249 6.29 14.63 3.19
C ILE A 249 7.18 15.39 2.20
N THR A 250 8.11 14.69 1.56
CA THR A 250 9.01 15.30 0.58
C THR A 250 8.26 15.87 -0.64
N LYS A 251 8.45 17.17 -0.90
CA LYS A 251 7.78 17.88 -2.01
C LYS A 251 8.73 18.30 -3.12
N GLY A 252 8.19 18.30 -4.33
CA GLY A 252 8.86 18.79 -5.54
C GLY A 252 10.14 18.04 -5.89
N TYR A 253 10.91 18.65 -6.80
CA TYR A 253 12.24 18.16 -7.17
C TYR A 253 13.33 18.85 -6.35
N VAL A 254 14.49 18.19 -6.28
CA VAL A 254 15.74 18.78 -5.80
C VAL A 254 16.85 18.43 -6.78
N ILE A 255 17.91 19.22 -6.82
CA ILE A 255 19.09 18.92 -7.63
C ILE A 255 20.28 18.81 -6.69
N VAL A 256 20.89 17.64 -6.69
CA VAL A 256 22.01 17.27 -5.82
C VAL A 256 23.31 17.21 -6.61
N LYS A 257 24.44 17.07 -5.90
CA LYS A 257 25.79 17.11 -6.50
C LYS A 257 25.99 18.40 -7.29
N THR A 258 25.74 19.53 -6.65
CA THR A 258 25.91 20.86 -7.25
C THR A 258 27.05 21.63 -6.58
N LYS A 259 27.41 22.80 -7.10
CA LYS A 259 28.37 23.71 -6.45
C LYS A 259 27.83 24.31 -5.16
N ALA A 260 26.50 24.47 -5.05
CA ALA A 260 25.86 24.83 -3.79
C ALA A 260 25.85 23.60 -2.88
N LYS A 261 26.30 23.79 -1.63
CA LYS A 261 26.27 22.71 -0.64
C LYS A 261 24.86 22.55 -0.08
N GLU A 262 24.55 21.31 0.27
CA GLU A 262 23.27 20.92 0.84
C GLU A 262 23.33 21.14 2.35
N PHE A 263 22.27 21.67 2.94
CA PHE A 263 22.21 21.91 4.38
C PHE A 263 21.86 20.60 5.10
N ASP A 264 22.68 20.24 6.09
CA ASP A 264 22.45 19.05 6.91
C ASP A 264 21.77 19.42 8.23
N TYR A 265 22.43 20.25 9.05
CA TYR A 265 21.93 20.63 10.36
C TYR A 265 22.65 21.84 10.94
N PRO A 266 22.05 22.55 11.90
CA PRO A 266 22.71 23.65 12.60
C PRO A 266 23.60 23.13 13.73
N LYS A 267 24.78 23.75 13.93
CA LYS A 267 25.73 23.44 15.00
C LYS A 267 26.16 24.72 15.71
N GLY A 268 25.50 25.05 16.82
CA GLY A 268 25.68 26.33 17.49
C GLY A 268 25.20 27.48 16.59
N ASP A 269 26.08 28.46 16.35
CA ASP A 269 25.84 29.58 15.43
C ASP A 269 26.24 29.27 13.98
N GLU A 270 26.85 28.10 13.74
CA GLU A 270 27.27 27.66 12.41
C GLU A 270 26.28 26.64 11.81
N ASN A 271 26.37 26.45 10.50
CA ASN A 271 25.62 25.43 9.77
C ASN A 271 26.57 24.37 9.23
N VAL A 272 26.20 23.11 9.39
CA VAL A 272 26.87 21.97 8.77
C VAL A 272 26.23 21.70 7.42
N TYR A 273 27.08 21.49 6.43
CA TYR A 273 26.66 21.24 5.05
C TYR A 273 27.31 19.97 4.51
N SER A 274 26.61 19.28 3.63
CA SER A 274 27.10 18.12 2.91
C SER A 274 26.97 18.27 1.39
N THR A 275 27.44 17.24 0.70
CA THR A 275 27.15 17.02 -0.72
C THR A 275 26.70 15.59 -0.85
N TYR A 276 25.56 15.36 -1.50
CA TYR A 276 25.05 14.03 -1.75
C TYR A 276 26.10 13.12 -2.43
N ALA A 277 26.41 12.01 -1.80
CA ALA A 277 27.40 11.04 -2.28
C ALA A 277 26.76 9.90 -3.09
N GLY A 278 25.45 9.70 -2.98
CA GLY A 278 24.74 8.57 -3.57
C GLY A 278 24.53 8.64 -5.08
N ASN A 279 23.66 7.77 -5.60
CA ASN A 279 23.39 7.64 -7.03
C ASN A 279 21.91 7.90 -7.40
N GLY A 280 21.10 8.32 -6.43
CA GLY A 280 19.70 8.69 -6.62
C GLY A 280 19.48 9.82 -7.63
N GLY A 281 18.27 9.89 -8.16
CA GLY A 281 17.90 10.86 -9.20
C GLY A 281 18.49 10.56 -10.59
N MET A 282 18.20 11.44 -11.55
CA MET A 282 18.63 11.33 -12.94
C MET A 282 19.71 12.39 -13.26
N PRO A 283 20.76 12.10 -14.04
CA PRO A 283 21.76 13.11 -14.37
C PRO A 283 21.14 14.27 -15.17
N VAL A 284 21.46 15.51 -14.81
CA VAL A 284 20.90 16.74 -15.40
C VAL A 284 21.98 17.64 -16.02
N SER A 285 23.19 17.14 -16.20
CA SER A 285 24.32 17.94 -16.69
C SER A 285 24.22 18.35 -18.16
N SER A 286 23.57 17.55 -19.02
CA SER A 286 23.48 17.86 -20.45
C SER A 286 22.47 18.98 -20.74
N LEU A 287 22.83 19.91 -21.63
CA LEU A 287 21.99 21.06 -22.01
C LEU A 287 20.58 20.64 -22.42
N TRP A 288 20.45 19.59 -23.22
CA TRP A 288 19.15 19.03 -23.62
C TRP A 288 18.31 18.55 -22.44
N ARG A 289 18.90 17.86 -21.46
CA ARG A 289 18.16 17.45 -20.26
C ARG A 289 17.74 18.65 -19.43
N ARG A 290 18.59 19.67 -19.31
CA ARG A 290 18.25 20.92 -18.62
C ARG A 290 17.05 21.60 -19.27
N ILE A 291 17.02 21.69 -20.60
CA ILE A 291 15.86 22.23 -21.37
C ILE A 291 14.60 21.41 -21.06
N LEU A 292 14.66 20.08 -21.16
CA LEU A 292 13.51 19.21 -20.90
C LEU A 292 12.97 19.34 -19.47
N PHE A 293 13.84 19.37 -18.46
CA PHE A 293 13.42 19.56 -17.08
C PHE A 293 12.91 20.98 -16.82
N SER A 294 13.49 21.99 -17.44
CA SER A 294 13.00 23.36 -17.40
C SER A 294 11.58 23.49 -17.95
N ILE A 295 11.25 22.80 -19.05
CA ILE A 295 9.90 22.75 -19.59
C ILE A 295 8.97 21.97 -18.66
N LYS A 296 9.38 20.77 -18.23
CA LYS A 296 8.57 19.89 -17.36
C LYS A 296 8.15 20.57 -16.05
N PHE A 297 9.06 21.34 -15.45
CA PHE A 297 8.83 22.03 -14.19
C PHE A 297 8.47 23.51 -14.36
N SER A 298 8.29 23.98 -15.60
CA SER A 298 8.03 25.39 -15.92
C SER A 298 8.98 26.35 -15.21
N ASN A 299 10.27 26.00 -15.16
CA ASN A 299 11.26 26.67 -14.32
C ASN A 299 12.58 26.88 -15.10
N MET A 300 12.84 28.14 -15.47
CA MET A 300 14.01 28.52 -16.26
C MET A 300 15.31 28.49 -15.45
N GLN A 301 15.25 28.50 -14.12
CA GLN A 301 16.43 28.48 -13.26
C GLN A 301 17.24 27.18 -13.45
N ILE A 302 16.59 26.04 -13.77
CA ILE A 302 17.28 24.78 -14.09
C ILE A 302 18.23 24.94 -15.29
N LEU A 303 17.78 25.66 -16.34
CA LEU A 303 18.57 25.92 -17.55
C LEU A 303 19.68 26.95 -17.31
N LEU A 304 19.36 28.03 -16.58
CA LEU A 304 20.23 29.21 -16.46
C LEU A 304 21.24 29.14 -15.31
N THR A 305 21.01 28.32 -14.29
CA THR A 305 21.89 28.29 -13.10
C THR A 305 23.31 27.84 -13.43
N THR A 306 24.32 28.45 -12.79
CA THR A 306 25.73 28.07 -12.93
C THR A 306 26.19 27.07 -11.86
N ASN A 307 25.28 26.67 -10.96
CA ASN A 307 25.56 25.75 -9.86
C ASN A 307 25.67 24.28 -10.29
N LEU A 308 25.14 23.90 -11.46
CA LEU A 308 25.21 22.51 -11.90
C LEU A 308 26.64 22.13 -12.28
N THR A 309 27.01 20.89 -11.97
CA THR A 309 28.24 20.22 -12.35
C THR A 309 27.93 19.04 -13.29
N PRO A 310 28.94 18.43 -13.93
CA PRO A 310 28.75 17.23 -14.75
C PRO A 310 28.07 16.06 -14.02
N GLU A 311 28.24 15.99 -12.70
CA GLU A 311 27.72 14.94 -11.81
C GLU A 311 26.32 15.26 -11.26
N SER A 312 25.80 16.47 -11.47
CA SER A 312 24.52 16.91 -10.90
C SER A 312 23.36 15.99 -11.30
N ARG A 313 22.50 15.70 -10.33
CA ARG A 313 21.34 14.80 -10.50
C ARG A 313 20.08 15.46 -10.00
N ILE A 314 19.00 15.33 -10.77
CA ILE A 314 17.67 15.79 -10.36
C ILE A 314 16.87 14.63 -9.77
N MET A 315 16.42 14.79 -8.54
CA MET A 315 15.55 13.84 -7.85
C MET A 315 14.09 14.29 -7.97
N ILE A 316 13.22 13.39 -8.41
CA ILE A 316 11.79 13.65 -8.68
C ILE A 316 10.95 12.53 -8.07
N ASN A 317 9.65 12.78 -7.85
CA ASN A 317 8.71 11.86 -7.19
C ASN A 317 9.36 11.29 -5.92
N ARG A 318 9.72 12.19 -5.00
CA ARG A 318 10.45 11.84 -3.77
C ARG A 318 9.51 11.31 -2.70
N ASN A 319 8.25 11.73 -2.75
CA ASN A 319 7.19 11.15 -1.95
C ASN A 319 7.10 9.65 -2.23
N ILE A 320 7.29 8.85 -1.19
CA ILE A 320 7.44 7.40 -1.32
C ILE A 320 6.16 6.73 -1.85
N GLN A 321 4.98 7.16 -1.38
CA GLN A 321 3.70 6.60 -1.81
C GLN A 321 3.39 6.98 -3.26
N GLU A 322 3.62 8.23 -3.67
CA GLU A 322 3.46 8.65 -5.06
C GLU A 322 4.40 7.88 -5.99
N ARG A 323 5.63 7.64 -5.54
CA ARG A 323 6.68 7.00 -6.35
C ARG A 323 6.36 5.54 -6.62
N VAL A 324 5.94 4.78 -5.61
CA VAL A 324 5.59 3.37 -5.78
C VAL A 324 4.34 3.22 -6.65
N ASN A 325 3.30 4.03 -6.41
CA ASN A 325 2.09 4.06 -7.23
C ASN A 325 2.39 4.38 -8.71
N LYS A 326 3.36 5.25 -8.97
CA LYS A 326 3.73 5.61 -10.34
C LYS A 326 4.46 4.51 -11.10
N ILE A 327 5.15 3.60 -10.38
CA ILE A 327 5.91 2.50 -10.98
C ILE A 327 5.04 1.26 -11.14
N ALA A 328 4.23 0.93 -10.14
CA ALA A 328 3.35 -0.22 -10.16
C ALA A 328 1.92 0.19 -9.75
N PRO A 329 1.20 0.94 -10.60
CA PRO A 329 -0.16 1.44 -10.31
C PRO A 329 -1.23 0.34 -10.24
N PHE A 330 -0.87 -0.89 -10.62
CA PHE A 330 -1.74 -2.04 -10.61
C PHE A 330 -1.76 -2.78 -9.27
N LEU A 331 -0.90 -2.38 -8.32
CA LEU A 331 -0.97 -2.82 -6.93
C LEU A 331 -1.78 -1.82 -6.11
N GLY A 332 -2.53 -2.31 -5.13
CA GLY A 332 -2.98 -1.48 -4.01
C GLY A 332 -1.81 -1.22 -3.05
N TYR A 333 -1.85 -0.14 -2.29
CA TYR A 333 -0.81 0.17 -1.30
C TYR A 333 -1.46 0.50 0.03
N ASP A 334 -0.83 0.02 1.11
CA ASP A 334 -1.20 0.42 2.47
C ASP A 334 -0.95 1.93 2.67
N LYS A 335 -1.73 2.57 3.52
CA LYS A 335 -1.62 4.02 3.73
C LYS A 335 -0.51 4.42 4.71
N ASP A 336 0.08 3.46 5.42
CA ASP A 336 1.00 3.68 6.54
C ASP A 336 2.36 2.98 6.29
N PRO A 337 3.22 3.53 5.40
CA PRO A 337 4.60 3.08 5.29
C PRO A 337 5.35 3.33 6.60
N TYR A 338 6.31 2.47 6.91
CA TYR A 338 7.07 2.56 8.16
C TYR A 338 8.57 2.61 7.94
N MET A 339 9.25 3.37 8.78
CA MET A 339 10.70 3.50 8.77
C MET A 339 11.37 2.33 9.53
N VAL A 340 12.40 1.76 8.92
CA VAL A 340 13.26 0.72 9.47
C VAL A 340 14.70 1.21 9.45
N ILE A 341 15.39 1.01 10.58
CA ILE A 341 16.81 1.30 10.72
C ILE A 341 17.55 -0.02 10.53
N SER A 342 18.35 -0.14 9.47
CA SER A 342 19.16 -1.35 9.30
C SER A 342 20.25 -1.43 10.37
N LYS A 343 20.80 -2.62 10.59
CA LYS A 343 22.00 -2.86 11.42
C LYS A 343 23.21 -2.05 11.01
N GLU A 344 23.29 -1.66 9.74
CA GLU A 344 24.35 -0.79 9.22
C GLU A 344 24.08 0.69 9.49
N GLY A 345 22.94 1.06 10.08
CA GLY A 345 22.57 2.43 10.37
C GLY A 345 21.98 3.20 9.19
N LYS A 346 21.49 2.49 8.16
CA LYS A 346 20.81 3.09 7.01
C LYS A 346 19.30 3.08 7.23
N LEU A 347 18.63 4.07 6.65
CA LEU A 347 17.19 4.27 6.78
C LEU A 347 16.47 3.72 5.55
N PHE A 348 15.49 2.85 5.78
CA PHE A 348 14.65 2.27 4.75
C PHE A 348 13.17 2.43 5.10
N TRP A 349 12.36 2.79 4.11
CA TRP A 349 10.91 2.66 4.24
C TRP A 349 10.48 1.27 3.78
N ILE A 350 9.56 0.66 4.51
CA ILE A 350 8.83 -0.51 4.04
C ILE A 350 7.38 -0.11 3.84
N GLN A 351 6.87 -0.38 2.65
CA GLN A 351 5.50 -0.12 2.25
C GLN A 351 4.83 -1.45 1.87
N ASP A 352 3.72 -1.74 2.52
CA ASP A 352 2.86 -2.87 2.18
C ASP A 352 2.12 -2.62 0.87
N ALA A 353 2.09 -3.62 -0.01
CA ALA A 353 1.41 -3.58 -1.29
C ALA A 353 0.54 -4.83 -1.52
N TYR A 354 -0.63 -4.58 -2.08
CA TYR A 354 -1.71 -5.53 -2.21
C TYR A 354 -1.97 -5.89 -3.67
N THR A 355 -2.28 -7.15 -3.93
CA THR A 355 -3.06 -7.49 -5.12
C THR A 355 -4.54 -7.42 -4.75
N ILE A 356 -5.31 -6.71 -5.56
CA ILE A 356 -6.74 -6.50 -5.34
C ILE A 356 -7.52 -6.83 -6.61
N SER A 357 -8.75 -7.29 -6.45
CA SER A 357 -9.66 -7.51 -7.56
C SER A 357 -11.11 -7.32 -7.10
N SER A 358 -11.96 -6.83 -7.99
CA SER A 358 -13.42 -6.80 -7.83
C SER A 358 -14.12 -7.95 -8.56
N ASN A 359 -13.34 -8.87 -9.14
CA ASN A 359 -13.82 -9.95 -10.00
C ASN A 359 -13.53 -11.33 -9.39
N TYR A 360 -13.59 -11.49 -8.07
CA TYR A 360 -13.55 -12.81 -7.45
C TYR A 360 -14.98 -13.39 -7.37
N PRO A 361 -15.28 -14.51 -8.05
CA PRO A 361 -16.63 -15.08 -8.05
C PRO A 361 -17.16 -15.37 -6.65
N TYR A 362 -18.44 -15.08 -6.39
CA TYR A 362 -19.13 -15.34 -5.11
C TYR A 362 -18.56 -14.64 -3.87
N SER A 363 -17.42 -13.95 -3.94
CA SER A 363 -16.85 -13.26 -2.78
C SER A 363 -17.61 -11.96 -2.51
N THR A 364 -18.06 -11.79 -1.27
CA THR A 364 -18.73 -10.57 -0.81
C THR A 364 -17.77 -9.38 -0.89
N PRO A 365 -18.13 -8.29 -1.58
CA PRO A 365 -17.33 -7.07 -1.60
C PRO A 365 -17.22 -6.43 -0.22
N ILE A 366 -16.07 -5.81 0.05
CA ILE A 366 -15.88 -4.99 1.25
C ILE A 366 -16.88 -3.81 1.26
N THR A 367 -17.18 -3.23 2.42
CA THR A 367 -18.05 -2.05 2.49
C THR A 367 -17.53 -0.94 1.57
N GLY A 368 -18.43 -0.36 0.77
CA GLY A 368 -18.08 0.61 -0.28
C GLY A 368 -17.79 -0.01 -1.66
N GLY A 369 -17.69 -1.34 -1.76
CA GLY A 369 -17.70 -2.06 -3.03
C GLY A 369 -16.44 -1.93 -3.89
N TYR A 370 -15.31 -1.50 -3.32
CA TYR A 370 -14.08 -1.23 -4.07
C TYR A 370 -13.38 -2.50 -4.58
N PHE A 371 -13.42 -3.59 -3.81
CA PHE A 371 -12.83 -4.88 -4.16
C PHE A 371 -13.54 -6.02 -3.41
N ASN A 372 -13.38 -7.24 -3.92
CA ASN A 372 -13.85 -8.47 -3.28
C ASN A 372 -12.76 -9.56 -3.18
N TYR A 373 -11.50 -9.14 -3.34
CA TYR A 373 -10.29 -9.95 -3.18
C TYR A 373 -9.14 -9.06 -2.75
N ILE A 374 -8.34 -9.53 -1.80
CA ILE A 374 -7.13 -8.84 -1.37
C ILE A 374 -6.09 -9.83 -0.86
N ARG A 375 -4.81 -9.61 -1.22
CA ARG A 375 -3.65 -10.28 -0.63
C ARG A 375 -2.53 -9.30 -0.38
N ASN A 376 -1.85 -9.41 0.77
CA ASN A 376 -0.54 -8.80 0.95
C ASN A 376 0.51 -9.65 0.25
N SER A 377 0.63 -9.45 -1.06
CA SER A 377 1.52 -10.26 -1.89
C SER A 377 2.88 -9.61 -2.09
N VAL A 378 3.02 -8.31 -1.83
CA VAL A 378 4.25 -7.56 -2.15
C VAL A 378 4.64 -6.65 -0.99
N LYS A 379 5.93 -6.63 -0.65
CA LYS A 379 6.54 -5.57 0.18
C LYS A 379 7.45 -4.73 -0.69
N VAL A 380 7.34 -3.41 -0.57
CA VAL A 380 8.25 -2.49 -1.24
C VAL A 380 9.23 -1.93 -0.21
N VAL A 381 10.52 -2.15 -0.44
CA VAL A 381 11.60 -1.55 0.35
C VAL A 381 12.15 -0.35 -0.40
N ILE A 382 12.24 0.80 0.26
CA ILE A 382 12.66 2.06 -0.35
C ILE A 382 13.83 2.63 0.45
N ASP A 383 14.98 2.77 -0.20
CA ASP A 383 16.14 3.45 0.38
C ASP A 383 15.83 4.95 0.56
N ALA A 384 15.84 5.46 1.79
CA ALA A 384 15.52 6.86 2.09
C ALA A 384 16.54 7.85 1.51
N TYR A 385 17.76 7.40 1.24
CA TYR A 385 18.86 8.20 0.69
C TYR A 385 18.90 8.17 -0.84
N ASN A 386 18.76 6.99 -1.46
CA ASN A 386 18.85 6.84 -2.93
C ASN A 386 17.50 6.82 -3.65
N GLY A 387 16.40 6.50 -2.96
CA GLY A 387 15.08 6.32 -3.55
C GLY A 387 14.96 5.10 -4.47
N THR A 388 15.91 4.16 -4.35
CA THR A 388 15.84 2.83 -4.97
C THR A 388 14.68 2.08 -4.34
N MET A 389 13.84 1.44 -5.16
CA MET A 389 12.72 0.63 -4.69
C MET A 389 12.89 -0.81 -5.13
N ASP A 390 12.73 -1.72 -4.19
CA ASP A 390 12.75 -3.14 -4.43
C ASP A 390 11.39 -3.74 -4.07
N PHE A 391 10.73 -4.37 -5.04
CA PHE A 391 9.42 -5.00 -4.87
C PHE A 391 9.62 -6.49 -4.63
N TYR A 392 9.37 -6.96 -3.40
CA TYR A 392 9.54 -8.35 -3.01
C TYR A 392 8.20 -9.08 -2.97
N ILE A 393 8.05 -10.18 -3.72
CA ILE A 393 6.86 -11.02 -3.66
C ILE A 393 6.94 -11.91 -2.41
N ILE A 394 6.01 -11.70 -1.47
CA ILE A 394 5.88 -12.46 -0.22
C ILE A 394 4.92 -13.64 -0.39
N ASP A 395 3.77 -13.42 -1.03
CA ASP A 395 2.81 -14.50 -1.29
C ASP A 395 3.05 -15.07 -2.70
N GLN A 396 3.86 -16.13 -2.77
CA GLN A 396 4.13 -16.83 -4.02
C GLN A 396 2.95 -17.66 -4.53
N LYS A 397 1.90 -17.84 -3.72
CA LYS A 397 0.70 -18.61 -4.09
C LYS A 397 -0.42 -17.72 -4.61
N ASP A 398 -0.24 -16.40 -4.58
CA ASP A 398 -1.21 -15.48 -5.12
C ASP A 398 -1.16 -15.47 -6.67
N PRO A 399 -2.24 -15.92 -7.35
CA PRO A 399 -2.26 -15.98 -8.81
C PRO A 399 -2.16 -14.58 -9.44
N VAL A 400 -2.64 -13.53 -8.77
CA VAL A 400 -2.57 -12.16 -9.31
C VAL A 400 -1.12 -11.66 -9.28
N ALA A 401 -0.40 -11.89 -8.18
CA ALA A 401 1.01 -11.56 -8.09
C ALA A 401 1.85 -12.36 -9.08
N GLU A 402 1.54 -13.64 -9.31
CA GLU A 402 2.22 -14.47 -10.32
C GLU A 402 2.06 -13.90 -11.74
N VAL A 403 0.84 -13.47 -12.10
CA VAL A 403 0.59 -12.81 -13.39
C VAL A 403 1.41 -11.53 -13.52
N TYR A 404 1.45 -10.67 -12.50
CA TYR A 404 2.26 -9.45 -12.56
C TYR A 404 3.76 -9.74 -12.60
N LYS A 405 4.23 -10.77 -11.89
CA LYS A 405 5.62 -11.25 -11.98
C LYS A 405 5.99 -11.66 -13.40
N ASN A 406 5.09 -12.37 -14.09
CA ASN A 406 5.30 -12.82 -15.46
C ASN A 406 5.29 -11.66 -16.47
N ILE A 407 4.44 -10.64 -16.25
CA ILE A 407 4.40 -9.44 -17.10
C ILE A 407 5.63 -8.55 -16.88
N PHE A 408 6.08 -8.39 -15.63
CA PHE A 408 7.16 -7.49 -15.22
C PHE A 408 8.28 -8.22 -14.46
N PRO A 409 9.02 -9.15 -15.10
CA PRO A 409 9.98 -10.01 -14.40
C PRO A 409 11.17 -9.26 -13.79
N GLN A 410 11.49 -8.06 -14.29
CA GLN A 410 12.57 -7.22 -13.77
C GLN A 410 12.15 -6.36 -12.57
N LEU A 411 10.84 -6.15 -12.38
CA LEU A 411 10.32 -5.32 -11.29
C LEU A 411 10.36 -6.07 -9.95
N PHE A 412 10.00 -7.35 -9.99
CA PHE A 412 9.80 -8.16 -8.80
C PHE A 412 11.02 -9.01 -8.45
N LYS A 413 11.34 -9.04 -7.16
CA LYS A 413 12.33 -9.91 -6.54
C LYS A 413 11.64 -10.98 -5.71
N ASN A 414 12.31 -12.12 -5.55
CA ASN A 414 11.84 -13.17 -4.65
C ASN A 414 12.08 -12.73 -3.20
N PHE A 415 11.18 -13.11 -2.28
CA PHE A 415 11.32 -12.79 -0.85
C PHE A 415 12.68 -13.21 -0.26
N ASP A 416 13.24 -14.34 -0.70
CA ASP A 416 14.52 -14.84 -0.21
C ASP A 416 15.68 -13.86 -0.45
N GLN A 417 15.56 -13.00 -1.47
CA GLN A 417 16.55 -11.98 -1.80
C GLN A 417 16.47 -10.74 -0.90
N MET A 418 15.40 -10.60 -0.09
CA MET A 418 15.30 -9.51 0.88
C MET A 418 16.38 -9.70 1.96
N PRO A 419 17.11 -8.64 2.36
CA PRO A 419 18.08 -8.74 3.44
C PRO A 419 17.45 -9.28 4.73
N GLU A 420 18.11 -10.24 5.37
CA GLU A 420 17.65 -10.88 6.62
C GLU A 420 17.35 -9.89 7.74
N ASP A 421 18.06 -8.76 7.72
CA ASP A 421 17.82 -7.67 8.64
C ASP A 421 16.43 -7.06 8.45
N LEU A 422 16.10 -6.64 7.23
CA LEU A 422 14.80 -6.05 6.89
C LEU A 422 13.65 -7.04 7.01
N LYS A 423 13.88 -8.33 6.75
CA LYS A 423 12.86 -9.39 6.94
C LYS A 423 12.31 -9.40 8.36
N LYS A 424 13.15 -9.15 9.36
CA LYS A 424 12.75 -9.13 10.77
C LYS A 424 11.78 -8.00 11.10
N HIS A 425 11.80 -6.93 10.31
CA HIS A 425 10.93 -5.75 10.49
C HIS A 425 9.58 -5.86 9.79
N ILE A 426 9.33 -6.93 9.03
CA ILE A 426 8.03 -7.13 8.38
C ILE A 426 6.92 -7.23 9.43
N ARG A 427 5.87 -6.43 9.23
CA ARG A 427 4.63 -6.46 10.01
C ARG A 427 3.45 -6.98 9.19
N TYR A 428 2.39 -7.37 9.92
CA TYR A 428 1.08 -7.60 9.32
C TYR A 428 0.46 -6.23 9.00
N PRO A 429 -0.10 -6.01 7.80
CA PRO A 429 -0.56 -4.68 7.41
C PRO A 429 -1.84 -4.28 8.12
N LYS A 430 -1.96 -2.99 8.37
CA LYS A 430 -3.10 -2.41 9.06
C LYS A 430 -4.35 -2.42 8.18
N ASP A 431 -4.24 -2.00 6.92
CA ASP A 431 -5.41 -1.91 6.04
C ASP A 431 -5.97 -3.30 5.70
N LEU A 432 -5.10 -4.29 5.49
CA LEU A 432 -5.53 -5.69 5.31
C LEU A 432 -6.22 -6.23 6.56
N PHE A 433 -5.63 -6.03 7.74
CA PHE A 433 -6.22 -6.47 9.01
C PHE A 433 -7.60 -5.84 9.22
N GLN A 434 -7.75 -4.54 8.94
CA GLN A 434 -9.03 -3.86 9.04
C GLN A 434 -10.08 -4.45 8.09
N ALA A 435 -9.72 -4.70 6.83
CA ALA A 435 -10.62 -5.31 5.86
C ALA A 435 -11.05 -6.73 6.26
N GLN A 436 -10.12 -7.53 6.81
CA GLN A 436 -10.42 -8.86 7.31
C GLN A 436 -11.30 -8.83 8.56
N ALA A 437 -11.03 -7.94 9.51
CA ALA A 437 -11.80 -7.79 10.74
C ALA A 437 -13.25 -7.37 10.44
N GLU A 438 -13.45 -6.45 9.49
CA GLU A 438 -14.78 -6.04 9.04
C GLU A 438 -15.60 -7.25 8.57
N LEU A 439 -15.03 -8.06 7.67
CA LEU A 439 -15.70 -9.25 7.13
C LEU A 439 -15.85 -10.39 8.14
N TYR A 440 -14.91 -10.52 9.08
CA TYR A 440 -14.98 -11.53 10.13
C TYR A 440 -16.06 -11.20 11.17
N SER A 441 -16.35 -9.91 11.37
CA SER A 441 -17.36 -9.46 12.32
C SER A 441 -18.80 -9.60 11.82
N THR A 442 -18.96 -9.91 10.53
CA THR A 442 -20.26 -10.08 9.85
C THR A 442 -20.62 -11.55 9.80
#